data_AF-A0A965MMG4-F1
#
_entry.id   AF-A0A965MMG4-F1
#
_cell.length_a   1.000
_cell.length_b   1.000
_cell.length_c   1.000
_cell.angle_alpha   90.00
_cell.angle_beta   90.00
_cell.angle_gamma   90.00
#
_symmetry.space_group_name_H-M   'P 1'
#
loop_
_entity.id
_entity.type
_entity.pdbx_description
1 polymer ?
#
loop_
_entity_poly.entity_id
_entity_poly.type
_entity_poly.pdbx_seq_one_letter_code
_entity_poly.pdbx_strand_id
1 'polypeptide(L)'
;MATRYENYGRKYYQKNRSKCIERNKIVQERYKKQWTDYKASLSCSTCGMSHPAVIDFHHMKKDDPEKQHVNSLIKNRRYAAAYKEVREKCIVLCANCHRIHHYDEEQMKKGAEAPFPTDSIKNQAAPGEP
;
A
#
# COMPACT_ATOMS: atom_id res chain seq x y z
N MET A 1 37.03 11.68 -9.82
CA MET A 1 37.45 12.30 -8.55
C MET A 1 36.21 12.85 -7.85
N ALA A 2 35.98 12.55 -6.56
CA ALA A 2 34.86 13.14 -5.82
C ALA A 2 35.09 14.65 -5.65
N THR A 3 34.10 15.44 -6.00
CA THR A 3 34.08 16.90 -5.94
C THR A 3 34.34 17.41 -4.51
N ARG A 4 34.82 18.65 -4.39
CA ARG A 4 35.02 19.34 -3.10
C ARG A 4 33.75 19.32 -2.24
N TYR A 5 32.58 19.38 -2.88
CA TYR A 5 31.27 19.36 -2.22
C TYR A 5 30.89 17.97 -1.69
N GLU A 6 31.13 16.90 -2.46
CA GLU A 6 30.92 15.51 -2.01
C GLU A 6 31.82 15.15 -0.81
N ASN A 7 33.06 15.65 -0.80
CA ASN A 7 33.99 15.44 0.31
C ASN A 7 33.56 16.21 1.58
N TYR A 8 32.98 17.40 1.44
CA TYR A 8 32.44 18.16 2.57
C TYR A 8 31.22 17.46 3.18
N GLY A 9 30.26 17.03 2.34
CA GLY A 9 29.07 16.29 2.78
C GLY A 9 29.41 15.00 3.52
N ARG A 10 30.39 14.23 3.01
CA ARG A 10 30.86 13.00 3.66
C ARG A 10 31.47 13.28 5.03
N LYS A 11 32.35 14.28 5.13
CA LYS A 11 33.00 14.67 6.41
C LYS A 11 31.96 15.18 7.42
N TYR A 12 30.98 15.96 6.98
CA TYR A 12 29.90 16.43 7.84
C TYR A 12 29.05 15.25 8.36
N TYR A 13 28.65 14.32 7.49
CA TYR A 13 27.89 13.14 7.88
C TYR A 13 28.65 12.27 8.87
N GLN A 14 29.95 12.03 8.64
CA GLN A 14 30.79 11.26 9.58
C GLN A 14 30.81 11.90 10.97
N LYS A 15 30.99 13.22 11.05
CA LYS A 15 31.01 13.97 12.33
C LYS A 15 29.65 14.06 13.01
N ASN A 16 28.55 14.00 12.25
CA ASN A 16 27.18 14.18 12.76
C ASN A 16 26.33 12.92 12.64
N ARG A 17 26.96 11.75 12.49
CA ARG A 17 26.29 10.49 12.15
C ARG A 17 25.11 10.18 13.08
N SER A 18 25.32 10.27 14.39
CA SER A 18 24.26 10.04 15.40
C SER A 18 23.07 10.99 15.23
N LYS A 19 23.34 12.30 15.06
CA LYS A 19 22.31 13.31 14.82
C LYS A 19 21.55 13.07 13.50
N CYS A 20 22.25 12.66 12.45
CA CYS A 20 21.65 12.30 11.17
C CYS A 20 20.76 11.07 11.29
N ILE A 21 21.21 10.03 12.00
CA ILE A 21 20.43 8.82 12.26
C ILE A 21 19.18 9.13 13.08
N GLU A 22 19.32 9.89 14.17
CA GLU A 22 18.20 10.28 15.03
C GLU A 22 17.15 11.09 14.26
N ARG A 23 17.59 12.10 13.52
CA ARG A 23 16.69 12.87 12.64
C ARG A 23 15.98 11.96 11.63
N ASN A 24 16.70 11.03 11.01
CA ASN A 24 16.12 10.10 10.04
C ASN A 24 15.08 9.18 10.67
N LYS A 25 15.30 8.74 11.93
CA LYS A 25 14.35 7.92 12.69
C LYS A 25 13.06 8.70 12.98
N ILE A 26 13.17 9.92 13.51
CA ILE A 26 12.01 10.78 13.79
C ILE A 26 11.17 11.02 12.53
N VAL A 27 11.84 11.34 11.42
CA VAL A 27 11.17 11.56 10.12
C VAL A 27 10.48 10.27 9.63
N GLN A 28 11.15 9.12 9.77
CA GLN A 28 10.58 7.83 9.39
C GLN A 28 9.35 7.47 10.22
N GLU A 29 9.39 7.67 11.54
CA GLU A 29 8.26 7.44 12.44
C GLU A 29 7.08 8.35 12.10
N ARG A 30 7.33 9.64 11.84
CA ARG A 30 6.30 10.59 11.39
C ARG A 30 5.59 10.10 10.13
N TYR A 31 6.34 9.75 9.09
CA TYR A 31 5.73 9.30 7.84
C TYR A 31 5.03 7.94 7.98
N LYS A 32 5.60 7.02 8.77
CA LYS A 32 4.94 5.74 9.07
C LYS A 32 3.60 5.98 9.75
N LYS A 33 3.54 6.88 10.73
CA LYS A 33 2.29 7.25 11.40
C LYS A 33 1.28 7.84 10.41
N GLN A 34 1.69 8.82 9.61
CA GLN A 34 0.80 9.42 8.59
C GLN A 34 0.23 8.39 7.62
N TRP A 35 1.05 7.42 7.19
CA TRP A 35 0.59 6.35 6.32
C TRP A 35 -0.37 5.38 7.00
N THR A 36 -0.11 5.04 8.27
CA THR A 36 -1.02 4.23 9.08
C THR A 36 -2.35 4.95 9.31
N ASP A 37 -2.32 6.24 9.65
CA ASP A 37 -3.52 7.07 9.83
C ASP A 37 -4.32 7.14 8.52
N TYR A 38 -3.65 7.31 7.38
CA TYR A 38 -4.29 7.28 6.05
C TYR A 38 -4.93 5.91 5.76
N LYS A 39 -4.26 4.80 6.04
CA LYS A 39 -4.87 3.47 5.87
C LYS A 39 -6.05 3.24 6.83
N ALA A 40 -6.03 3.86 8.02
CA ALA A 40 -7.11 3.73 8.99
C ALA A 40 -8.37 4.52 8.57
N SER A 41 -8.23 5.52 7.68
CA SER A 41 -9.37 6.23 7.09
C SER A 41 -9.97 5.52 5.87
N LEU A 42 -9.54 4.29 5.57
CA LEU A 42 -9.95 3.55 4.38
C LEU A 42 -10.64 2.24 4.77
N SER A 43 -11.48 1.75 3.87
CA SER A 43 -12.15 0.45 3.98
C SER A 43 -12.04 -0.32 2.67
N CYS A 44 -12.01 -1.64 2.75
CA CYS A 44 -12.06 -2.52 1.60
C CYS A 44 -13.33 -2.25 0.79
N SER A 45 -13.17 -2.01 -0.51
CA SER A 45 -14.30 -1.74 -1.43
C SER A 45 -15.18 -2.98 -1.67
N THR A 46 -14.69 -4.19 -1.35
CA THR A 46 -15.44 -5.45 -1.54
C THR A 46 -16.15 -5.91 -0.27
N CYS A 47 -15.46 -5.91 0.88
CA CYS A 47 -15.99 -6.51 2.12
C CYS A 47 -16.09 -5.54 3.31
N GLY A 48 -15.75 -4.26 3.14
CA GLY A 48 -15.89 -3.24 4.18
C GLY A 48 -14.83 -3.25 5.29
N MET A 49 -13.96 -4.27 5.38
CA MET A 49 -12.89 -4.32 6.39
C MET A 49 -12.00 -3.07 6.36
N SER A 50 -11.80 -2.43 7.52
CA SER A 50 -11.15 -1.11 7.64
C SER A 50 -9.87 -1.08 8.49
N HIS A 51 -9.43 -2.23 9.03
CA HIS A 51 -8.23 -2.24 9.86
C HIS A 51 -6.99 -1.87 9.01
N PRO A 52 -6.17 -0.86 9.40
CA PRO A 52 -5.09 -0.33 8.56
C PRO A 52 -4.03 -1.37 8.16
N ALA A 53 -3.82 -2.39 9.00
CA ALA A 53 -2.89 -3.49 8.72
C ALA A 53 -3.35 -4.39 7.57
N VAL A 54 -4.65 -4.45 7.27
CA VAL A 54 -5.17 -5.31 6.19
C VAL A 54 -5.40 -4.57 4.89
N ILE A 55 -5.37 -3.23 4.87
CA ILE A 55 -5.60 -2.44 3.66
C ILE A 55 -4.45 -2.64 2.66
N ASP A 56 -4.77 -2.96 1.42
CA ASP A 56 -3.88 -3.04 0.27
C ASP A 56 -4.45 -2.23 -0.91
N PHE A 57 -3.60 -1.93 -1.87
CA PHE A 57 -3.92 -1.10 -3.02
C PHE A 57 -3.72 -1.91 -4.30
N HIS A 58 -4.83 -2.17 -5.00
CA HIS A 58 -4.85 -2.93 -6.23
C HIS A 58 -4.93 -1.97 -7.43
N HIS A 59 -4.05 -2.11 -8.41
CA HIS A 59 -4.08 -1.27 -9.61
C HIS A 59 -5.23 -1.64 -10.53
N MET A 60 -6.12 -0.68 -10.86
CA MET A 60 -7.29 -0.93 -11.71
C MET A 60 -6.92 -1.34 -13.15
N LYS A 61 -5.79 -0.83 -13.66
CA LYS A 61 -5.26 -1.16 -14.98
C LYS A 61 -3.94 -1.92 -14.81
N LYS A 62 -3.99 -3.25 -14.97
CA LYS A 62 -2.82 -4.11 -14.80
C LYS A 62 -1.68 -3.78 -15.78
N ASP A 63 -2.00 -3.38 -17.00
CA ASP A 63 -1.01 -3.13 -18.04
C ASP A 63 -0.69 -1.64 -18.25
N ASP A 64 -1.05 -0.77 -17.29
CA ASP A 64 -0.63 0.65 -17.32
C ASP A 64 0.89 0.75 -17.17
N PRO A 65 1.63 1.21 -18.21
CA PRO A 65 3.09 1.33 -18.15
C PRO A 65 3.56 2.44 -17.20
N GLU A 66 2.69 3.39 -16.86
CA GLU A 66 2.99 4.50 -15.96
C GLU A 66 2.67 4.19 -14.49
N LYS A 67 2.17 2.98 -14.18
CA LYS A 67 1.84 2.62 -12.79
C LYS A 67 3.10 2.51 -11.95
N GLN A 68 3.00 2.93 -10.69
CA GLN A 68 4.05 2.80 -9.71
C GLN A 68 3.56 1.94 -8.55
N HIS A 69 4.34 0.92 -8.16
CA HIS A 69 3.95 0.11 -7.01
C HIS A 69 3.97 0.94 -5.72
N VAL A 70 2.81 1.10 -5.09
CA VAL A 70 2.64 1.87 -3.85
C VAL A 70 3.63 1.42 -2.78
N ASN A 71 3.82 0.12 -2.60
CA ASN A 71 4.79 -0.42 -1.65
C ASN A 71 6.24 0.03 -1.95
N SER A 72 6.63 0.10 -3.23
CA SER A 72 7.94 0.61 -3.64
C SER A 72 8.08 2.10 -3.34
N LEU A 73 7.04 2.89 -3.60
CA LEU A 73 7.04 4.33 -3.28
C LEU A 73 7.20 4.58 -1.78
N ILE A 74 6.46 3.85 -0.94
CA ILE A 74 6.55 3.96 0.51
C ILE A 74 7.93 3.54 1.02
N LYS A 75 8.48 2.41 0.54
CA LYS A 75 9.83 1.95 0.88
C LYS A 75 10.90 3.00 0.55
N ASN A 76 10.74 3.69 -0.58
CA ASN A 76 11.63 4.76 -1.04
C ASN A 76 11.28 6.15 -0.48
N ARG A 77 10.41 6.24 0.54
CA ARG A 77 9.98 7.49 1.19
C ARG A 77 9.32 8.51 0.26
N ARG A 78 8.76 8.07 -0.86
CA ARG A 78 8.05 8.90 -1.85
C ARG A 78 6.54 8.96 -1.53
N TYR A 79 6.19 9.39 -0.32
CA TYR A 79 4.81 9.38 0.19
C TYR A 79 3.83 10.20 -0.66
N ALA A 80 4.22 11.39 -1.12
CA ALA A 80 3.36 12.21 -1.98
C ALA A 80 2.99 11.50 -3.29
N ALA A 81 3.96 10.81 -3.92
CA ALA A 81 3.71 9.99 -5.10
C ALA A 81 2.82 8.78 -4.75
N ALA A 82 3.03 8.15 -3.60
CA ALA A 82 2.21 7.04 -3.15
C ALA A 82 0.73 7.44 -2.98
N TYR A 83 0.45 8.59 -2.35
CA TYR A 83 -0.93 9.09 -2.21
C TYR A 83 -1.57 9.42 -3.56
N LYS A 84 -0.80 10.01 -4.49
CA LYS A 84 -1.27 10.29 -5.85
C LYS A 84 -1.63 9.00 -6.60
N GLU A 85 -0.72 8.03 -6.57
CA GLU A 85 -0.92 6.71 -7.18
C GLU A 85 -2.16 6.01 -6.64
N VAL A 86 -2.33 5.98 -5.31
CA VAL A 86 -3.50 5.34 -4.68
C VAL A 86 -4.80 5.99 -5.16
N ARG A 87 -4.86 7.33 -5.21
CA ARG A 87 -6.07 8.07 -5.58
C ARG A 87 -6.44 7.89 -7.06
N GLU A 88 -5.45 7.85 -7.94
CA GLU A 88 -5.66 7.93 -9.38
C GLU A 88 -5.73 6.56 -10.06
N LYS A 89 -5.01 5.56 -9.52
CA LYS A 89 -4.76 4.30 -10.22
C LYS A 89 -5.14 3.06 -9.43
N CYS A 90 -5.49 3.17 -8.15
CA CYS A 90 -5.78 2.03 -7.31
C CYS A 90 -7.22 1.97 -6.80
N ILE A 91 -7.72 0.74 -6.61
CA ILE A 91 -8.87 0.43 -5.75
C ILE A 91 -8.36 -0.07 -4.40
N VAL A 92 -9.05 0.32 -3.33
CA VAL A 92 -8.72 -0.09 -1.96
C VAL A 92 -9.37 -1.43 -1.66
N LEU A 93 -8.57 -2.44 -1.32
CA LEU A 93 -9.02 -3.78 -0.95
C LEU A 93 -8.37 -4.21 0.36
N CYS A 94 -8.96 -5.16 1.09
CA CYS A 94 -8.22 -5.84 2.15
C CYS A 94 -7.32 -6.92 1.55
N ALA A 95 -6.28 -7.34 2.28
CA ALA A 95 -5.30 -8.32 1.82
C ALA A 95 -5.92 -9.65 1.37
N ASN A 96 -7.05 -10.05 1.94
CA ASN A 96 -7.74 -11.29 1.54
C ASN A 96 -8.50 -11.10 0.22
N CYS A 97 -9.35 -10.06 0.11
CA CYS A 97 -10.04 -9.73 -1.14
C CYS A 97 -9.05 -9.45 -2.28
N HIS A 98 -7.91 -8.81 -1.98
CA HIS A 98 -6.86 -8.54 -2.95
C HIS A 98 -6.23 -9.82 -3.52
N ARG A 99 -5.96 -10.81 -2.66
CA ARG A 99 -5.44 -12.13 -3.09
C ARG A 99 -6.46 -12.91 -3.90
N ILE A 100 -7.72 -12.92 -3.46
CA ILE A 100 -8.82 -13.56 -4.20
C ILE A 100 -8.93 -12.93 -5.60
N HIS A 101 -8.95 -11.60 -5.68
CA HIS A 101 -9.01 -10.89 -6.96
C HIS A 101 -7.87 -11.29 -7.90
N HIS A 102 -6.64 -11.33 -7.42
CA HIS A 102 -5.50 -11.77 -8.25
C HIS A 102 -5.62 -13.23 -8.69
N TYR A 103 -6.11 -14.11 -7.82
CA TYR A 103 -6.37 -15.50 -8.18
C TYR A 103 -7.42 -15.57 -9.30
N ASP A 104 -8.57 -14.90 -9.15
CA ASP A 104 -9.64 -14.92 -10.15
C ASP A 104 -9.17 -14.35 -11.50
N GLU A 105 -8.42 -13.24 -11.50
CA GLU A 105 -7.81 -12.68 -12.71
C GLU A 105 -6.91 -13.67 -13.44
N GLU A 106 -6.12 -14.46 -12.71
CA GLU A 106 -5.24 -15.47 -13.30
C GLU A 106 -6.02 -16.65 -13.89
N GLN A 107 -7.12 -17.03 -13.27
CA GLN A 107 -7.96 -18.15 -13.71
C GLN A 107 -8.72 -17.77 -14.99
N MET A 108 -9.26 -16.56 -15.04
CA MET A 108 -9.89 -16.00 -16.24
C MET A 108 -8.90 -15.96 -17.43
N LYS A 109 -7.63 -15.61 -17.18
CA LYS A 109 -6.59 -15.62 -18.22
C LYS A 109 -6.24 -17.03 -18.74
N LYS A 110 -6.39 -18.05 -17.89
CA LYS A 110 -6.11 -19.45 -18.24
C LYS A 110 -7.29 -20.15 -18.91
N GLY A 111 -8.42 -19.45 -19.13
CA GLY A 111 -9.62 -20.01 -19.74
C GLY A 111 -10.37 -21.01 -18.84
N ALA A 112 -10.09 -21.00 -17.53
CA ALA A 112 -10.83 -21.81 -16.56
C ALA A 112 -12.10 -21.06 -16.13
N GLU A 113 -13.24 -21.76 -16.09
CA GLU A 113 -14.44 -21.25 -15.42
C GLU A 113 -14.12 -20.90 -13.95
N ALA A 114 -14.69 -19.79 -13.45
CA ALA A 114 -14.34 -19.19 -12.16
C ALA A 114 -14.34 -20.23 -11.02
N PRO A 115 -13.27 -20.38 -10.21
CA PRO A 115 -13.11 -21.60 -9.41
C PRO A 115 -14.02 -21.76 -8.19
N PHE A 116 -14.88 -20.79 -7.86
CA PHE A 116 -15.86 -20.97 -6.78
C PHE A 116 -17.18 -20.22 -7.07
N PRO A 117 -18.34 -20.84 -6.84
CA PRO A 117 -19.62 -20.15 -6.89
C PRO A 117 -19.68 -19.09 -5.79
N THR A 118 -19.88 -17.82 -6.16
CA THR A 118 -20.06 -16.69 -5.24
C THR A 118 -21.41 -16.72 -4.50
N ASP A 119 -22.30 -17.67 -4.83
CA ASP A 119 -23.63 -17.80 -4.24
C ASP A 119 -23.66 -18.41 -2.82
N SER A 120 -22.51 -18.80 -2.25
CA SER A 120 -22.48 -19.43 -0.91
C SER A 120 -22.41 -18.46 0.28
N ILE A 121 -22.48 -17.13 0.06
CA ILE A 121 -22.63 -16.14 1.15
C ILE A 121 -23.98 -15.42 1.03
N LYS A 122 -25.05 -16.20 0.86
CA LYS A 122 -26.43 -15.78 1.16
C LYS A 122 -27.04 -16.71 2.20
N ASN A 123 -26.59 -16.62 3.44
CA ASN A 123 -27.46 -16.64 4.62
C ASN A 123 -26.66 -16.53 5.92
N GLN A 124 -27.31 -15.95 6.94
CA GLN A 124 -26.84 -15.70 8.31
C GLN A 124 -26.07 -14.37 8.44
N ALA A 125 -26.62 -13.27 8.98
CA ALA A 125 -27.80 -13.10 9.81
C ALA A 125 -28.32 -11.65 9.77
N ALA A 126 -29.65 -11.49 9.86
CA ALA A 126 -30.35 -10.34 10.42
C ALA A 126 -31.72 -10.83 10.92
N PRO A 127 -32.41 -10.17 11.87
CA PRO A 127 -31.96 -9.39 13.02
C PRO A 127 -32.39 -10.05 14.34
N GLY A 128 -31.87 -9.58 15.48
CA GLY A 128 -32.33 -9.99 16.80
C GLY A 128 -32.23 -8.84 17.78
N GLU A 129 -33.16 -7.88 17.67
CA GLU A 129 -33.53 -7.00 18.78
C GLU A 129 -34.33 -7.83 19.81
N PRO A 130 -34.15 -7.55 21.09
CA PRO A 130 -35.09 -6.65 21.76
C PRO A 130 -34.47 -5.35 22.28
#